data_AF-A0A183VE84-F1
#
_entry.id   AF-A0A183VE84-F1
#
_cell.length_a   1.000
_cell.length_b   1.000
_cell.length_c   1.000
_cell.angle_alpha   90.00
_cell.angle_beta   90.00
_cell.angle_gamma   90.00
#
_symmetry.space_group_name_H-M   'P 1'
#
loop_
_entity.id
_entity.type
_entity.pdbx_description
1 polymer ?
#
loop_
_entity_poly.entity_id
_entity_poly.type
_entity_poly.pdbx_seq_one_letter_code
_entity_poly.pdbx_strand_id
1 'polypeptide(L)'
;MEDIKLDGLIVIKDSVDCNGERLWISFVEKARRSFTKVRLLLTVTWSDTLERRYGCVRKEGVSLESVDRLDTLLTILNGIDGQENDRTAFFIDSINMLLMWCSSIDQMIRLLKALAGKLINRPNLELFIIKMIVVVFMQI
;
A
#
# COMPACT_ATOMS: atom_id res chain seq x y z
N MET A 1 -0.34 -24.36 10.56
CA MET A 1 0.20 -23.17 9.85
C MET A 1 -0.26 -21.99 10.65
N GLU A 2 0.64 -21.31 11.38
CA GLU A 2 0.25 -20.22 12.29
C GLU A 2 -0.27 -19.02 11.48
N ASP A 3 -1.41 -18.47 11.91
CA ASP A 3 -1.99 -17.27 11.33
C ASP A 3 -1.12 -16.06 11.69
N ILE A 4 -0.26 -15.67 10.75
CA ILE A 4 0.52 -14.43 10.88
C ILE A 4 -0.47 -13.27 11.01
N LYS A 5 -0.54 -12.69 12.22
CA LYS A 5 -1.22 -11.44 12.53
C LYS A 5 -0.39 -10.29 11.97
N LEU A 6 -0.92 -9.59 10.97
CA LEU A 6 -0.25 -8.49 10.27
C LEU A 6 -0.80 -7.17 10.79
N ASP A 7 -0.21 -6.66 11.87
CA ASP A 7 -0.49 -5.32 12.40
C ASP A 7 0.74 -4.44 12.09
N GLY A 8 0.60 -3.40 11.27
CA GLY A 8 1.68 -2.42 11.03
C GLY A 8 1.99 -2.04 9.58
N LEU A 9 3.15 -1.40 9.40
CA LEU A 9 3.72 -1.03 8.11
C LEU A 9 4.66 -2.14 7.63
N ILE A 10 4.38 -2.70 6.45
CA ILE A 10 5.19 -3.72 5.79
C ILE A 10 5.80 -3.11 4.55
N VAL A 11 7.12 -3.25 4.41
CA VAL A 11 7.84 -2.82 3.21
C VAL A 11 8.37 -4.06 2.49
N ILE A 12 7.91 -4.28 1.26
CA ILE A 12 8.40 -5.36 0.41
C ILE A 12 9.51 -4.80 -0.46
N LYS A 13 10.76 -5.14 -0.15
CA LYS A 13 11.89 -4.83 -1.01
C LYS A 13 11.88 -5.76 -2.22
N ASP A 14 11.87 -5.19 -3.42
CA ASP A 14 11.97 -5.95 -4.66
C ASP A 14 13.03 -5.39 -5.63
N SER A 15 13.40 -6.23 -6.60
CA SER A 15 14.38 -5.91 -7.64
C SER A 15 13.93 -6.51 -8.98
N VAL A 16 14.64 -6.18 -10.06
CA VAL A 16 14.36 -6.74 -11.40
C VAL A 16 14.44 -8.28 -11.38
N ASP A 17 15.42 -8.84 -10.68
CA ASP A 17 15.63 -10.29 -10.58
C ASP A 17 14.69 -10.99 -9.59
N CYS A 18 14.05 -10.23 -8.70
CA CYS A 18 13.14 -10.75 -7.70
C CYS A 18 11.94 -9.79 -7.51
N ASN A 19 10.95 -9.93 -8.39
CA ASN A 19 9.75 -9.08 -8.37
C ASN A 19 8.82 -9.44 -7.21
N GLY A 20 8.61 -8.48 -6.31
CA GLY A 20 7.78 -8.62 -5.11
C GLY A 20 6.28 -8.59 -5.38
N GLU A 21 5.86 -8.39 -6.64
CA GLU A 21 4.45 -8.26 -7.00
C GLU A 21 3.61 -9.49 -6.63
N ARG A 22 4.10 -10.71 -6.85
CA ARG A 22 3.34 -11.93 -6.47
C ARG A 22 3.12 -12.01 -4.96
N LEU A 23 4.13 -11.64 -4.17
CA LEU A 23 4.02 -11.58 -2.73
C LEU A 23 3.04 -10.47 -2.30
N TRP A 24 3.15 -9.28 -2.90
CA TRP A 24 2.23 -8.17 -2.67
C TRP A 24 0.77 -8.56 -2.94
N ILE A 25 0.51 -9.21 -4.08
CA ILE A 25 -0.83 -9.73 -4.43
C ILE A 25 -1.30 -10.83 -3.48
N SER A 26 -0.41 -11.71 -3.01
CA SER A 26 -0.78 -12.73 -2.03
C SER A 26 -1.27 -12.10 -0.72
N PHE A 27 -0.68 -10.98 -0.31
CA PHE A 27 -1.16 -10.23 0.84
C PHE A 27 -2.48 -9.51 0.56
N VAL A 28 -2.72 -9.00 -0.65
CA VAL A 28 -4.02 -8.44 -1.05
C VAL A 28 -5.12 -9.50 -0.90
N GLU A 29 -4.91 -10.72 -1.42
CA GLU A 29 -5.90 -11.80 -1.31
C GLU A 29 -6.09 -12.26 0.15
N LYS A 30 -5.04 -12.22 0.98
CA LYS A 30 -5.15 -12.52 2.42
C LYS A 30 -5.94 -11.41 3.14
N ALA A 31 -5.63 -10.14 2.89
CA ALA A 31 -6.29 -9.00 3.51
C ALA A 31 -7.78 -8.96 3.19
N ARG A 32 -8.19 -9.31 1.96
CA ARG A 32 -9.61 -9.39 1.58
C ARG A 32 -10.45 -10.32 2.46
N ARG A 33 -9.83 -11.29 3.16
CA ARG A 33 -10.54 -12.21 4.06
C ARG A 33 -10.73 -11.66 5.47
N SER A 34 -10.00 -10.62 5.82
CA SER A 34 -9.89 -10.10 7.20
C SER A 34 -10.26 -8.62 7.32
N PHE A 35 -10.37 -7.91 6.20
CA PHE A 35 -10.68 -6.50 6.11
C PHE A 35 -11.93 -6.28 5.27
N THR A 36 -12.81 -5.37 5.69
CA THR A 36 -14.01 -4.99 4.94
C THR A 36 -13.65 -4.31 3.62
N LYS A 37 -12.57 -3.52 3.63
CA LYS A 37 -12.09 -2.75 2.48
C LYS A 37 -10.59 -2.97 2.28
N VAL A 38 -10.19 -3.16 1.03
CA VAL A 38 -8.78 -3.25 0.60
C VAL A 38 -8.56 -2.23 -0.50
N ARG A 39 -7.73 -1.22 -0.24
CA ARG A 39 -7.47 -0.11 -1.17
C ARG A 39 -6.08 -0.24 -1.75
N LEU A 40 -5.99 -0.43 -3.07
CA LEU A 40 -4.74 -0.46 -3.83
C LEU A 40 -4.50 0.93 -4.41
N LEU A 41 -3.54 1.65 -3.82
CA LEU A 41 -3.09 2.97 -4.23
C LEU A 41 -1.95 2.79 -5.23
N LEU A 42 -2.26 3.04 -6.51
CA LEU A 42 -1.36 2.81 -7.63
C LEU A 42 -0.66 4.10 -8.01
N THR A 43 0.66 4.13 -7.85
CA THR A 43 1.51 5.28 -8.16
C THR A 43 2.27 5.10 -9.47
N VAL A 44 2.53 3.86 -9.89
CA VAL A 44 3.24 3.51 -11.13
C VAL A 44 2.56 2.41 -11.93
N THR A 45 1.77 1.57 -11.27
CA THR A 45 1.15 0.40 -11.87
C THR A 45 -0.19 0.76 -12.49
N TRP A 46 -0.44 0.24 -13.69
CA TRP A 46 -1.70 0.49 -14.40
C TRP A 46 -2.77 -0.46 -13.87
N SER A 47 -3.95 0.07 -13.54
CA SER A 47 -5.09 -0.69 -13.02
C SER A 47 -5.44 -1.87 -13.93
N ASP A 48 -5.60 -1.62 -15.22
CA ASP A 48 -5.98 -2.62 -16.22
C ASP A 48 -4.99 -3.80 -16.26
N THR A 49 -3.70 -3.51 -16.09
CA THR A 49 -2.64 -4.51 -16.09
C THR A 49 -2.68 -5.38 -14.84
N LEU A 50 -3.05 -4.83 -13.69
CA LEU A 50 -3.28 -5.58 -12.46
C LEU A 50 -4.53 -6.46 -12.57
N GLU A 51 -5.63 -5.89 -13.05
CA GLU A 51 -6.92 -6.58 -13.18
C GLU A 51 -6.89 -7.75 -14.15
N ARG A 52 -6.17 -7.62 -15.28
CA ARG A 52 -5.99 -8.72 -16.24
C ARG A 52 -5.17 -9.87 -15.67
N ARG A 53 -4.21 -9.59 -14.78
CA ARG A 53 -3.29 -10.60 -14.24
C ARG A 53 -3.83 -11.28 -12.98
N TYR A 54 -4.61 -10.56 -12.16
CA TYR A 54 -5.01 -11.04 -10.85
C TYR A 54 -6.51 -10.84 -10.61
N GLY A 55 -7.28 -11.93 -10.70
CA GLY A 55 -8.73 -11.86 -10.47
C GLY A 55 -9.14 -11.40 -9.07
N CYS A 56 -8.25 -11.48 -8.07
CA CYS A 56 -8.55 -11.00 -6.72
C CYS A 56 -8.77 -9.49 -6.64
N VAL A 57 -8.18 -8.70 -7.54
CA VAL A 57 -8.32 -7.24 -7.50
C VAL A 57 -9.66 -6.74 -8.04
N ARG A 58 -10.41 -7.59 -8.74
CA ARG A 58 -11.75 -7.29 -9.27
C ARG A 58 -12.89 -7.71 -8.32
N LYS A 59 -12.55 -8.29 -7.17
CA LYS A 59 -13.55 -8.78 -6.20
C LYS A 59 -14.12 -7.62 -5.39
N GLU A 60 -15.35 -7.82 -4.92
CA GLU A 60 -15.99 -6.91 -3.98
C GLU A 60 -15.11 -6.68 -2.74
N GLY A 61 -15.13 -5.44 -2.25
CA GLY A 61 -14.29 -4.98 -1.14
C GLY A 61 -12.88 -4.57 -1.56
N VAL A 62 -12.48 -4.72 -2.82
CA VAL A 62 -11.19 -4.24 -3.34
C VAL A 62 -11.41 -3.01 -4.24
N SER A 63 -10.71 -1.91 -3.96
CA SER A 63 -10.68 -0.73 -4.83
C SER A 63 -9.27 -0.48 -5.37
N LEU A 64 -9.18 -0.05 -6.63
CA LEU A 64 -7.94 0.42 -7.25
C LEU A 64 -8.06 1.93 -7.48
N GLU A 65 -7.08 2.68 -7.02
CA GLU A 65 -7.07 4.14 -7.08
C GLU A 65 -5.72 4.62 -7.58
N SER A 66 -5.74 5.38 -8.68
CA SER A 66 -4.52 6.02 -9.20
C SER A 66 -4.16 7.22 -8.33
N VAL A 67 -2.91 7.28 -7.90
CA VAL A 67 -2.36 8.36 -7.07
C VAL A 67 -1.14 8.94 -7.78
N ASP A 68 -1.27 10.16 -8.26
CA ASP A 68 -0.27 10.86 -9.07
C ASP A 68 0.54 11.89 -8.29
N ARG A 69 0.05 12.31 -7.11
CA ARG A 69 0.66 13.35 -6.25
C ARG A 69 0.44 13.07 -4.77
N LEU A 70 1.30 13.66 -3.93
CA LEU A 70 1.24 13.54 -2.48
C LEU A 70 -0.07 14.09 -1.88
N ASP A 71 -0.61 15.19 -2.40
CA ASP A 71 -1.85 15.78 -1.87
C ASP A 71 -3.07 14.87 -2.08
N THR A 72 -3.11 14.14 -3.20
CA THR A 72 -4.12 13.11 -3.48
C THR A 72 -4.03 11.99 -2.46
N LEU A 73 -2.82 11.51 -2.19
CA LEU A 73 -2.56 10.49 -1.18
C LEU A 73 -3.03 10.95 0.21
N LEU A 74 -2.65 12.16 0.62
CA LEU A 74 -3.03 12.71 1.92
C LEU A 74 -4.54 12.89 2.04
N THR A 75 -5.21 13.35 0.98
CA THR A 75 -6.67 13.47 0.93
C THR A 75 -7.35 12.12 1.12
N ILE A 76 -6.90 11.09 0.38
CA ILE A 76 -7.39 9.71 0.49
C ILE A 76 -7.25 9.17 1.91
N LEU A 77 -6.12 9.47 2.56
CA LEU A 77 -5.81 9.01 3.92
C LEU A 77 -6.54 9.81 5.02
N ASN A 78 -6.88 11.06 4.75
CA ASN A 78 -7.59 11.94 5.69
C ASN A 78 -9.11 11.77 5.59
N GLY A 79 -9.64 11.47 4.41
CA GLY A 79 -11.07 11.18 4.20
C GLY A 79 -11.57 9.88 4.83
N ILE A 80 -10.72 9.16 5.57
CA ILE A 80 -11.07 7.95 6.33
C ILE A 80 -11.71 8.32 7.69
N ASP A 81 -11.65 9.59 8.10
CA ASP A 81 -12.39 10.10 9.26
C ASP A 81 -13.88 10.22 8.93
N GLY A 82 -14.68 9.23 9.34
CA GLY A 82 -16.13 9.40 9.41
C GLY A 82 -17.02 8.19 9.09
N GLN A 83 -16.48 7.02 8.72
CA GLN A 83 -17.29 5.81 8.58
C GLN A 83 -16.94 4.81 9.68
N GLU A 84 -17.84 4.70 10.65
CA GLU A 84 -17.76 3.82 11.81
C GLU A 84 -17.54 2.34 11.37
N ASN A 85 -16.54 1.69 11.98
CA ASN A 85 -16.28 0.24 12.02
C ASN A 85 -15.70 -0.51 10.79
N ASP A 86 -15.42 0.12 9.65
CA ASP A 86 -14.84 -0.63 8.52
C ASP A 86 -13.32 -0.83 8.63
N ARG A 87 -12.89 -2.07 8.90
CA ARG A 87 -11.48 -2.47 8.84
C ARG A 87 -10.96 -2.29 7.42
N THR A 88 -10.02 -1.36 7.22
CA THR A 88 -9.45 -1.06 5.90
C THR A 88 -7.96 -1.39 5.83
N ALA A 89 -7.54 -2.13 4.80
CA ALA A 89 -6.14 -2.38 4.48
C ALA A 89 -5.70 -1.53 3.28
N PHE A 90 -4.48 -1.00 3.34
CA PHE A 90 -3.92 -0.15 2.28
C PHE A 90 -2.69 -0.80 1.66
N PHE A 91 -2.64 -0.73 0.34
CA PHE A 91 -1.55 -1.29 -0.45
C PHE A 91 -1.01 -0.20 -1.38
N ILE A 92 0.28 0.10 -1.30
CA ILE A 92 0.94 1.07 -2.19
C ILE A 92 1.93 0.29 -3.06
N ASP A 93 1.86 0.47 -4.37
CA ASP A 93 2.64 -0.29 -5.34
C ASP A 93 4.11 0.15 -5.48
N SER A 94 4.45 1.38 -5.09
CA SER A 94 5.82 1.88 -5.15
C SER A 94 6.10 2.99 -4.12
N ILE A 95 7.09 2.77 -3.25
CA ILE A 95 7.62 3.80 -2.36
C ILE A 95 8.45 4.85 -3.11
N ASN A 96 8.95 4.53 -4.31
CA ASN A 96 9.84 5.44 -5.04
C ASN A 96 9.12 6.70 -5.50
N MET A 97 7.83 6.58 -5.85
CA MET A 97 7.03 7.76 -6.17
C MET A 97 6.85 8.65 -4.94
N LEU A 98 6.67 8.04 -3.77
CA LEU A 98 6.62 8.80 -2.51
C LEU A 98 7.95 9.52 -2.24
N LEU A 99 9.09 8.87 -2.51
CA LEU A 99 10.41 9.50 -2.44
C LEU A 99 10.53 10.69 -3.39
N MET A 100 10.03 10.58 -4.63
CA MET A 100 10.09 11.68 -5.59
C MET A 100 9.16 12.85 -5.23
N TRP A 101 8.04 12.59 -4.54
CA TRP A 101 7.15 13.65 -4.08
C TRP A 101 7.62 14.32 -2.79
N CYS A 102 8.45 13.66 -2.00
CA CYS A 102 9.03 14.24 -0.80
C CYS A 102 10.26 15.08 -1.16
N SER A 103 10.38 16.27 -0.57
CA SER A 103 11.57 17.11 -0.73
C SER A 103 12.77 16.62 0.09
N SER A 104 12.55 15.70 1.04
CA SER A 104 13.61 15.09 1.85
C SER A 104 13.23 13.70 2.40
N ILE A 105 14.26 12.93 2.78
CA ILE A 105 14.08 11.64 3.48
C ILE A 105 13.33 11.83 4.80
N ASP A 106 13.57 12.92 5.53
CA ASP A 106 12.86 13.21 6.77
C ASP A 106 11.36 13.40 6.55
N GLN A 107 10.97 14.05 5.45
CA GLN A 107 9.57 14.20 5.09
C GLN A 107 8.93 12.85 4.76
N MET A 108 9.65 11.97 4.04
CA MET A 108 9.20 10.60 3.80
C MET A 108 9.04 9.82 5.12
N ILE A 109 10.01 9.90 6.03
CA ILE A 109 9.93 9.23 7.33
C ILE A 109 8.72 9.74 8.12
N ARG A 110 8.46 11.06 8.12
CA ARG A 110 7.27 11.64 8.76
C ARG A 110 5.99 11.13 8.12
N LEU A 111 5.93 11.00 6.79
CA LEU A 111 4.79 10.44 6.08
C LEU A 111 4.57 8.96 6.47
N LEU A 112 5.61 8.14 6.42
CA LEU A 112 5.54 6.73 6.81
C LEU A 112 5.16 6.55 8.28
N LYS A 113 5.68 7.40 9.17
CA LYS A 113 5.29 7.44 10.58
C LYS A 113 3.86 7.93 10.78
N ALA A 114 3.36 8.85 9.96
CA ALA A 114 1.96 9.29 10.02
C ALA A 114 1.01 8.17 9.54
N LEU A 115 1.39 7.45 8.49
CA LEU A 115 0.70 6.25 8.01
C LEU A 115 0.67 5.17 9.10
N ALA A 116 1.82 4.89 9.72
CA ALA A 116 1.94 3.92 10.80
C ALA A 116 1.27 4.39 12.11
N GLY A 117 1.34 5.68 12.43
CA GLY A 117 0.75 6.27 13.64
C GLY A 117 -0.77 6.36 13.57
N LYS A 118 -1.34 6.50 12.35
CA LYS A 118 -2.77 6.28 12.11
C LYS A 118 -3.20 4.83 12.37
N LEU A 119 -2.30 3.84 12.30
CA LEU A 119 -2.58 2.47 12.73
C LEU A 119 -2.63 2.34 14.26
N ILE A 120 -1.77 3.08 14.97
CA ILE A 120 -1.64 2.98 16.44
C ILE A 120 -2.80 3.66 17.17
N ASN A 121 -3.25 4.81 16.67
CA ASN A 121 -4.33 5.58 17.31
C ASN A 121 -5.73 5.25 16.76
N ARG A 122 -5.85 4.35 15.76
CA ARG A 122 -7.14 3.94 15.18
C ARG A 122 -7.22 2.42 15.10
N PRO A 123 -7.98 1.75 15.97
CA PRO A 123 -8.08 0.28 15.99
C PRO A 123 -8.69 -0.31 14.71
N ASN A 124 -9.30 0.50 13.84
CA ASN A 124 -9.95 0.05 12.61
C ASN A 124 -9.03 0.11 11.35
N LEU A 125 -7.78 0.54 11.51
CA LEU A 125 -6.82 0.68 10.42
C LEU A 125 -5.59 -0.13 10.83
N GLU A 126 -5.39 -1.32 10.25
CA GLU A 126 -4.44 -2.29 10.84
C GLU A 126 -3.29 -2.70 9.90
N LEU A 127 -3.36 -2.42 8.59
CA LEU A 127 -2.32 -2.89 7.68
C LEU A 127 -2.02 -1.93 6.51
N PHE A 128 -0.75 -1.49 6.44
CA PHE A 128 -0.16 -0.85 5.26
C PHE A 128 0.92 -1.74 4.66
N ILE A 129 0.80 -2.08 3.39
CA ILE A 129 1.86 -2.80 2.66
C ILE A 129 2.34 -1.94 1.50
N ILE A 130 3.59 -1.53 1.58
CA ILE A 130 4.25 -0.72 0.56
C ILE A 130 5.27 -1.59 -0.17
N LYS A 131 5.16 -1.65 -1.48
CA LYS A 131 6.18 -2.25 -2.33
C LYS A 131 7.29 -1.22 -2.60
N MET A 132 8.54 -1.61 -2.40
CA MET A 132 9.73 -0.81 -2.63
C MET A 132 10.54 -1.41 -3.77
N ILE A 133 10.53 -0.72 -4.91
CA ILE A 133 11.39 -1.06 -6.05
C ILE A 133 12.78 -0.51 -5.79
N VAL A 134 13.75 -1.36 -5.46
CA VAL A 134 15.14 -0.93 -5.44
C VAL A 134 15.69 -1.01 -6.86
N VAL A 135 15.68 0.13 -7.56
CA VAL A 135 16.52 0.30 -8.76
C VAL A 135 17.93 0.52 -8.25
N VAL A 136 18.73 -0.55 -8.23
CA VAL A 136 20.18 -0.42 -8.01
C VAL A 136 20.73 0.31 -9.24
N PHE A 137 21.02 1.61 -9.11
CA PHE A 137 21.95 2.25 -10.03
C PHE A 137 23.31 1.57 -9.80
N MET A 138 23.68 0.63 -10.68
CA MET A 138 25.10 0.32 -10.85
C MET A 138 25.75 1.63 -11.29
N GLN A 139 26.56 2.22 -10.42
CA GLN A 139 27.57 3.18 -10.84
C GLN A 139 28.45 2.46 -11.86
N ILE A 140 28.39 2.90 -13.12
CA ILE A 140 29.39 2.60 -14.14
C ILE A 140 30.48 3.66 -14.00
#